data_AF-A0A966BYG2-F1
#
_entry.id   AF-A0A966BYG2-F1
#
_cell.length_a   1.000
_cell.length_b   1.000
_cell.length_c   1.000
_cell.angle_alpha   90.00
_cell.angle_beta   90.00
_cell.angle_gamma   90.00
#
_symmetry.space_group_name_H-M   'P 1'
#
loop_
_entity.id
_entity.type
_entity.pdbx_description
1 polymer ?
#
loop_
_entity_poly.entity_id
_entity_poly.type
_entity_poly.pdbx_seq_one_letter_code
_entity_poly.pdbx_strand_id
1 'polypeptide(L)'
;MTAIPKNMGVPMSNIITEEMSQLQRMIMETVAKREILKKEMHDWYENHSNEKFQGLRDLILTDGVLSELDSNYKRLWDIHNARNSIRA
;
A
#
# COMPACT_ATOMS: atom_id res chain seq x y z
N MET A 1 -3.57 51.03 4.93
CA MET A 1 -2.65 49.87 4.98
C MET A 1 -3.32 48.78 5.80
N THR A 2 -4.03 47.85 5.16
CA THR A 2 -4.42 46.59 5.81
C THR A 2 -4.74 45.56 4.73
N ALA A 3 -3.96 44.50 4.68
CA ALA A 3 -4.39 43.23 4.10
C ALA A 3 -3.88 42.14 5.05
N ILE A 4 -4.77 41.66 5.91
CA ILE A 4 -4.57 40.43 6.68
C ILE A 4 -4.62 39.28 5.66
N PRO A 5 -3.57 38.46 5.50
CA PRO A 5 -3.68 37.30 4.63
C PRO A 5 -4.71 36.32 5.22
N LYS A 6 -5.71 36.03 4.37
CA LYS A 6 -6.72 34.98 4.50
C LYS A 6 -6.05 33.63 4.82
N ASN A 7 -6.62 32.92 5.80
CA ASN A 7 -6.45 31.48 6.06
C ASN A 7 -5.05 30.91 5.77
N MET A 8 -4.19 30.90 6.79
CA MET A 8 -3.20 29.83 6.91
C MET A 8 -3.98 28.52 7.09
N GLY A 9 -4.15 27.77 6.01
CA GLY A 9 -4.65 26.40 6.06
C GLY A 9 -3.77 25.64 7.04
N VAL A 10 -4.32 25.37 8.23
CA VAL A 10 -3.62 24.60 9.25
C VAL A 10 -3.27 23.26 8.62
N PRO A 11 -1.99 22.85 8.54
CA PRO A 11 -1.65 21.54 8.04
C PRO A 11 -2.33 20.54 8.98
N MET A 12 -3.37 19.86 8.48
CA MET A 12 -4.01 18.80 9.23
C MET A 12 -2.98 17.67 9.30
N SER A 13 -2.27 17.60 10.42
CA SER A 13 -1.30 16.56 10.70
C SER A 13 -2.07 15.24 10.75
N ASN A 14 -1.93 14.42 9.71
CA ASN A 14 -2.47 13.07 9.71
C ASN A 14 -1.77 12.26 10.80
N ILE A 15 -2.55 11.49 11.55
CA ILE A 15 -2.03 10.62 12.60
C ILE A 15 -1.57 9.32 11.93
N ILE A 16 -0.27 9.04 12.08
CA ILE A 16 0.33 7.75 11.76
C ILE A 16 0.68 7.09 13.09
N THR A 17 0.08 5.94 13.37
CA THR A 17 0.42 5.14 14.54
C THR A 17 1.60 4.21 14.25
N GLU A 18 2.20 3.65 15.31
CA GLU A 18 3.24 2.62 15.15
C GLU A 18 2.71 1.40 14.40
N GLU A 19 1.47 0.96 14.68
CA GLU A 19 0.82 -0.15 13.97
C GLU A 19 0.66 0.15 12.47
N MET A 20 0.26 1.37 12.10
CA MET A 20 0.19 1.79 10.70
C MET A 20 1.58 1.81 10.04
N SER A 21 2.61 2.21 10.78
CA SER A 21 3.99 2.22 10.30
C SER A 21 4.53 0.80 10.08
N GLN A 22 4.14 -0.14 10.94
CA GLN A 22 4.43 -1.56 10.76
C GLN A 22 3.74 -2.13 9.52
N LEU A 23 2.45 -1.84 9.33
CA LEU A 23 1.73 -2.26 8.14
C LEU A 23 2.36 -1.68 6.85
N GLN A 24 2.79 -0.42 6.86
CA GLN A 24 3.53 0.15 5.71
C GLN A 24 4.81 -0.62 5.40
N ARG A 25 5.60 -0.97 6.42
CA ARG A 25 6.81 -1.79 6.22
C ARG A 25 6.47 -3.15 5.60
N MET A 26 5.47 -3.83 6.15
CA MET A 26 5.01 -5.12 5.62
C MET A 26 4.47 -5.01 4.19
N ILE A 27 3.76 -3.94 3.85
CA ILE A 27 3.29 -3.66 2.49
C ILE A 27 4.48 -3.51 1.55
N MET A 28 5.47 -2.69 1.90
CA MET A 28 6.67 -2.49 1.08
C MET A 28 7.45 -3.79 0.85
N GLU A 29 7.63 -4.59 1.90
CA GLU A 29 8.29 -5.90 1.80
C GLU A 29 7.50 -6.87 0.89
N THR A 30 6.17 -6.90 1.03
CA THR A 30 5.29 -7.76 0.23
C THR A 30 5.30 -7.32 -1.25
N VAL A 31 5.30 -6.01 -1.53
CA VAL A 31 5.45 -5.47 -2.88
C VAL A 31 6.80 -5.87 -3.47
N ALA A 32 7.90 -5.75 -2.73
CA ALA A 32 9.21 -6.17 -3.21
C ALA A 32 9.23 -7.67 -3.60
N LYS A 33 8.65 -8.54 -2.76
CA LYS A 33 8.50 -9.97 -3.06
C LYS A 33 7.67 -10.22 -4.32
N ARG A 34 6.56 -9.50 -4.48
CA ARG A 34 5.69 -9.61 -5.66
C ARG A 34 6.44 -9.26 -6.95
N GLU A 35 7.22 -8.18 -6.93
CA GLU A 35 7.96 -7.74 -8.12
C GLU A 35 9.07 -8.73 -8.50
N ILE A 36 9.71 -9.38 -7.52
CA ILE A 36 10.64 -10.49 -7.77
C ILE A 36 9.91 -11.65 -8.46
N LEU A 37 8.78 -12.12 -7.92
CA LEU A 37 8.00 -13.22 -8.50
C LEU A 37 7.50 -12.91 -9.91
N LYS A 38 7.11 -11.66 -10.17
CA LYS A 38 6.69 -11.22 -11.51
C LYS A 38 7.84 -11.23 -12.50
N LYS A 39 9.02 -10.81 -12.07
CA LYS A 39 10.23 -10.88 -12.90
C LYS A 39 10.59 -12.32 -13.22
N GLU A 40 10.62 -13.20 -12.22
CA GLU A 40 10.85 -14.64 -12.40
C GLU A 40 9.83 -15.28 -13.34
N MET A 41 8.55 -14.91 -13.20
CA MET A 41 7.50 -15.37 -14.09
C MET A 41 7.73 -14.91 -15.53
N HIS A 42 8.11 -13.66 -15.74
CA HIS A 42 8.45 -13.14 -17.06
C HIS A 42 9.62 -13.92 -17.67
N ASP A 43 10.73 -14.01 -16.94
CA ASP A 43 11.95 -14.73 -17.37
C ASP A 43 11.67 -16.23 -17.64
N TRP A 44 10.75 -16.83 -16.88
CA TRP A 44 10.32 -18.22 -17.08
C TRP A 44 9.61 -18.41 -18.42
N TYR A 45 8.67 -17.53 -18.75
CA TYR A 45 7.87 -17.63 -19.98
C TYR A 45 8.65 -17.32 -21.26
N GLU A 46 9.76 -16.60 -21.16
CA GLU A 46 10.71 -16.45 -22.29
C GLU A 46 11.31 -17.80 -22.72
N ASN A 47 11.44 -18.76 -21.80
CA ASN A 47 12.08 -20.06 -22.03
C ASN A 47 11.09 -21.25 -22.04
N HIS A 48 9.91 -21.08 -21.43
CA HIS A 48 8.92 -22.16 -21.20
C HIS A 48 7.50 -21.70 -21.53
N SER A 49 7.28 -21.22 -22.76
CA SER A 49 6.02 -20.58 -23.18
C SER A 49 4.75 -21.42 -23.00
N ASN A 50 4.86 -22.75 -22.98
CA ASN A 50 3.73 -23.67 -22.84
C ASN A 50 3.62 -24.31 -21.45
N GLU A 51 4.48 -23.95 -20.50
CA GLU A 51 4.49 -24.52 -19.15
C GLU A 51 3.97 -23.54 -18.11
N LYS A 52 3.38 -24.06 -17.03
CA LYS A 52 2.92 -23.21 -15.93
C LYS A 52 4.13 -22.76 -15.12
N PHE A 53 4.20 -21.45 -14.83
CA PHE A 53 5.18 -20.91 -13.90
C PHE A 53 5.03 -21.56 -12.52
N GLN A 54 6.12 -22.11 -11.99
CA GLN A 54 6.11 -22.86 -10.74
C GLN A 54 5.79 -21.97 -9.52
N GLY A 55 6.23 -20.71 -9.54
CA GLY A 55 5.95 -19.72 -8.49
C GLY A 55 4.56 -19.09 -8.55
N LEU A 56 3.66 -19.57 -9.42
CA LEU A 56 2.32 -18.97 -9.58
C LEU A 56 1.51 -18.98 -8.28
N ARG A 57 1.59 -20.07 -7.49
CA ARG A 57 0.92 -20.15 -6.18
C ARG A 57 1.44 -19.07 -5.23
N ASP A 58 2.75 -18.86 -5.20
CA ASP A 58 3.37 -17.87 -4.31
C ASP A 58 3.02 -16.45 -4.74
N LEU A 59 2.90 -16.19 -6.04
CA LEU A 59 2.43 -14.92 -6.57
C LEU A 59 0.99 -14.63 -6.12
N ILE A 60 0.09 -15.60 -6.26
CA ILE A 60 -1.31 -15.48 -5.83
C ILE A 60 -1.41 -15.23 -4.32
N LEU A 61 -0.65 -15.96 -3.51
CA LEU A 61 -0.63 -15.77 -2.07
C LEU A 61 -0.08 -14.39 -1.69
N THR A 62 0.97 -13.93 -2.37
CA THR A 62 1.57 -12.60 -2.14
C THR A 62 0.58 -11.49 -2.48
N ASP A 63 -0.18 -11.61 -3.58
CA ASP A 63 -1.24 -10.67 -3.94
C ASP A 63 -2.38 -10.65 -2.91
N GLY A 64 -2.74 -11.82 -2.37
CA GLY A 64 -3.72 -11.95 -1.29
C GLY A 64 -3.27 -11.25 -0.01
N VAL A 65 -2.03 -11.51 0.43
CA VAL A 65 -1.44 -10.87 1.62
C VAL A 65 -1.37 -9.35 1.44
N LEU A 66 -0.96 -8.87 0.26
CA LEU A 66 -0.90 -7.43 -0.03
C LEU A 66 -2.29 -6.78 0.09
N SER A 67 -3.34 -7.43 -0.42
CA SER A 67 -4.71 -6.94 -0.36
C SER A 67 -5.24 -6.85 1.09
N GLU A 68 -4.88 -7.82 1.92
CA GLU A 68 -5.25 -7.82 3.35
C GLU A 68 -4.51 -6.72 4.12
N LEU A 69 -3.21 -6.56 3.89
CA LEU A 69 -2.40 -5.51 4.52
C LEU A 69 -2.90 -4.11 4.17
N ASP A 70 -3.21 -3.86 2.89
CA ASP A 70 -3.73 -2.56 2.44
C ASP A 70 -5.11 -2.26 3.06
N SER A 71 -5.99 -3.27 3.11
CA SER A 71 -7.31 -3.15 3.75
C SER A 71 -7.19 -2.82 5.24
N ASN A 72 -6.26 -3.48 5.94
CA ASN A 72 -6.00 -3.22 7.36
C ASN A 72 -5.42 -1.83 7.59
N TYR A 73 -4.46 -1.41 6.77
CA TYR A 73 -3.87 -0.08 6.85
C TYR A 73 -4.93 1.00 6.63
N LYS A 74 -5.77 0.86 5.60
CA LYS A 74 -6.85 1.79 5.31
C LYS A 74 -7.85 1.87 6.47
N ARG A 75 -8.23 0.74 7.05
CA ARG A 75 -9.14 0.72 8.21
C ARG A 75 -8.57 1.50 9.40
N LEU A 76 -7.29 1.33 9.71
CA LEU A 76 -6.64 2.09 10.79
C LEU A 76 -6.53 3.57 10.43
N TRP A 77 -6.15 3.88 9.19
CA TRP A 77 -6.12 5.24 8.69
C TRP A 77 -7.46 5.94 8.90
N ASP A 78 -8.54 5.31 8.46
CA ASP A 78 -9.90 5.84 8.57
C ASP A 78 -10.28 6.03 10.05
N ILE A 79 -9.97 5.08 10.94
CA ILE A 79 -10.24 5.24 12.39
C ILE A 79 -9.55 6.49 12.95
N HIS A 80 -8.29 6.74 12.59
CA HIS A 80 -7.51 7.84 13.15
C HIS A 80 -7.74 9.18 12.46
N ASN A 81 -8.15 9.18 11.18
CA ASN A 81 -8.19 10.37 10.34
C ASN A 81 -9.57 10.68 9.74
N ALA A 82 -10.62 9.87 9.95
CA ALA A 82 -11.96 10.05 9.36
C ALA A 82 -12.63 11.40 9.69
N ARG A 83 -12.25 12.06 10.79
CA ARG A 83 -12.77 13.40 11.12
C ARG A 83 -12.32 14.49 10.14
N ASN A 84 -11.26 14.25 9.38
CA ASN A 84 -10.76 15.16 8.34
C ASN A 84 -11.47 14.97 6.98
N SER A 85 -12.34 13.96 6.87
CA SER A 85 -13.03 13.59 5.62
C SER A 85 -14.48 14.12 5.52
N ILE A 86 -15.03 14.70 6.59
CA ILE A 86 -16.45 15.16 6.68
C ILE A 86 -16.59 16.70 6.59
N ARG A 87 -15.63 17.40 5.99
CA ARG A 87 -15.83 18.80 5.57
C ARG A 87 -15.38 18.97 4.13
N ALA A 88 -16.24 18.52 3.22
CA ALA A 88 -16.36 19.07 1.87
C ALA A 88 -17.27 20.30 1.91
#